data_AF-A0A484M332-F1
#
_entry.id   AF-A0A484M332-F1
#
_cell.length_a   1.000
_cell.length_b   1.000
_cell.length_c   1.000
_cell.angle_alpha   90.00
_cell.angle_beta   90.00
_cell.angle_gamma   90.00
#
_symmetry.space_group_name_H-M   'P 1'
#
loop_
_entity.id
_entity.type
_entity.pdbx_description
1 polymer ?
#
loop_
_entity_poly.entity_id
_entity_poly.type
_entity_poly.pdbx_seq_one_letter_code
_entity_poly.pdbx_strand_id
1 'polypeptide(L)'
;MEHCMDIDTEVAFPEFTLAEILEMERMFKEKGVKTFDQEFCEEVAAKFSSSPYRTGISVIAWEQVKTWFTNKQSGLEEKATLLSLISTTNATPCVRRRPKKIVSSIRKLASQYASEKYENPIGERATELSDLAFEALSAKDLAWYDVATFLNYRVTYSGDLEVRVRFSGFRNDQDEWVSVRKGVRERSIPLAHSECEKVEPGDLVLCFRENEVYAYALYCDAHIVEIERRAHDISGCTCIFLVRYDFDNFEDKVESHKICRRPTKRKD
;
A
#
# COMPACT_ATOMS: atom_id res chain seq x y z
N MET A 1 12.40 43.67 15.52
CA MET A 1 12.66 43.31 14.10
C MET A 1 13.10 41.87 14.14
N GLU A 2 12.12 40.98 14.25
CA GLU A 2 12.33 39.53 14.24
C GLU A 2 11.32 38.97 13.24
N HIS A 3 11.86 38.10 12.41
CA HIS A 3 11.37 37.77 11.09
C HIS A 3 10.51 36.52 11.20
N CYS A 4 9.20 36.67 11.11
CA CYS A 4 8.29 35.54 10.89
C CYS A 4 8.57 34.99 9.49
N MET A 5 9.14 33.79 9.41
CA MET A 5 9.12 33.01 8.19
C MET A 5 7.89 32.10 8.25
N ASP A 6 6.82 32.57 7.62
CA ASP A 6 5.67 31.74 7.26
C ASP A 6 6.17 30.67 6.27
N ILE A 7 6.24 29.42 6.73
CA ILE A 7 6.38 28.24 5.87
C ILE A 7 4.96 27.69 5.69
N ASP A 8 4.18 28.39 4.88
CA ASP A 8 2.95 27.87 4.30
C ASP A 8 3.21 27.64 2.82
N THR A 9 3.44 26.38 2.45
CA THR A 9 3.10 25.81 1.13
C THR A 9 3.42 24.31 1.16
N GLU A 10 2.67 23.56 1.98
CA GLU A 10 2.37 22.19 1.58
C GLU A 10 1.72 22.27 0.21
N VAL A 11 2.40 21.76 -0.82
CA VAL A 11 1.85 21.66 -2.17
C VAL A 11 0.63 20.75 -2.07
N ALA A 12 -0.55 21.34 -1.96
CA ALA A 12 -1.81 20.65 -1.79
C ALA A 12 -2.00 19.67 -2.96
N PHE A 13 -1.71 18.40 -2.69
CA PHE A 13 -1.93 17.33 -3.65
C PHE A 13 -3.41 17.34 -4.07
N PRO A 14 -3.71 17.28 -5.37
CA PRO A 14 -5.10 17.42 -5.80
C PRO A 14 -5.92 16.21 -5.37
N GLU A 15 -6.90 16.47 -4.51
CA GLU A 15 -7.88 15.49 -4.07
C GLU A 15 -8.92 15.29 -5.18
N PHE A 16 -8.59 14.48 -6.18
CA PHE A 16 -9.52 14.07 -7.24
C PHE A 16 -10.38 12.89 -6.76
N THR A 17 -11.67 12.94 -7.05
CA THR A 17 -12.58 11.80 -6.84
C THR A 17 -12.36 10.73 -7.91
N LEU A 18 -12.80 9.49 -7.64
CA LEU A 18 -12.67 8.39 -8.59
C LEU A 18 -13.35 8.68 -9.95
N ALA A 19 -14.52 9.33 -9.93
CA ALA A 19 -15.25 9.67 -11.15
C ALA A 19 -14.46 10.65 -12.04
N GLU A 20 -13.84 11.66 -11.43
CA GLU A 20 -13.03 12.66 -12.12
C GLU A 20 -11.76 12.04 -12.70
N ILE A 21 -11.10 11.14 -11.95
CA ILE A 21 -9.94 10.40 -12.44
C ILE A 21 -10.32 9.53 -13.65
N LEU A 22 -11.43 8.79 -13.59
CA LEU A 22 -11.90 7.95 -14.70
C LEU A 22 -12.22 8.79 -15.95
N GLU A 23 -12.73 10.00 -15.74
CA GLU A 23 -12.99 10.95 -16.81
C GLU A 23 -11.70 11.51 -17.42
N MET A 24 -10.72 11.93 -16.60
CA MET A 24 -9.40 12.34 -17.08
C MET A 24 -8.68 11.20 -17.81
N GLU A 25 -8.79 9.95 -17.34
CA GLU A 25 -8.24 8.79 -18.03
C GLU A 25 -8.90 8.52 -19.37
N ARG A 26 -10.21 8.76 -19.50
CA ARG A 26 -10.92 8.66 -20.77
C ARG A 26 -10.43 9.72 -21.73
N MET A 27 -10.37 10.98 -21.29
CA MET A 27 -9.88 12.11 -22.06
C MET A 27 -8.43 11.91 -22.52
N PHE A 28 -7.56 11.37 -21.67
CA PHE A 28 -6.18 11.04 -22.01
C PHE A 28 -6.08 9.98 -23.12
N LYS A 29 -6.92 8.93 -23.06
CA LYS A 29 -6.96 7.88 -24.08
C LYS A 29 -7.49 8.39 -25.42
N GLU A 30 -8.42 9.33 -25.39
CA GLU A 30 -9.02 9.94 -26.59
C GLU A 30 -8.08 10.94 -27.27
N LYS A 31 -7.41 11.82 -26.51
CA LYS A 31 -6.48 12.83 -27.06
C LYS A 31 -5.08 12.28 -27.41
N GLY A 32 -4.64 11.20 -26.77
CA GLY A 32 -3.31 10.62 -26.98
C GLY A 32 -2.17 11.48 -26.41
N VAL A 33 -0.93 11.29 -26.90
CA VAL A 33 0.30 12.00 -26.46
C VAL A 33 0.37 13.42 -27.07
N LYS A 34 -0.73 14.17 -27.05
CA LYS A 34 -0.76 15.58 -27.45
C LYS A 34 -0.61 16.46 -26.20
N THR A 35 0.01 17.63 -26.37
CA THR A 35 0.09 18.64 -25.31
C THR A 35 -1.32 19.06 -24.90
N PHE A 36 -1.62 18.95 -23.61
CA PHE A 36 -2.86 19.45 -23.03
C PHE A 36 -2.69 20.96 -22.79
N ASP A 37 -3.37 21.76 -23.59
CA ASP A 37 -3.37 23.22 -23.52
C ASP A 37 -4.09 23.73 -22.27
N GLN A 38 -3.81 24.98 -21.93
CA GLN A 38 -4.36 25.63 -20.73
C GLN A 38 -5.89 25.71 -20.79
N GLU A 39 -6.45 26.11 -21.94
CA GLU A 39 -7.90 26.21 -22.15
C GLU A 39 -8.62 24.88 -21.86
N PHE A 40 -8.04 23.75 -22.28
CA PHE A 40 -8.60 22.43 -21.98
C PHE A 40 -8.53 22.09 -20.49
N CYS A 41 -7.41 22.39 -19.83
CA CYS A 41 -7.26 22.11 -18.40
C CYS A 41 -8.23 22.97 -17.56
N GLU A 42 -8.47 24.21 -17.99
CA GLU A 42 -9.47 25.11 -17.39
C GLU A 42 -10.89 24.58 -17.58
N GLU A 43 -11.23 24.10 -18.78
CA GLU A 43 -12.55 23.52 -19.06
C GLU A 43 -12.81 22.27 -18.20
N VAL A 44 -11.83 21.39 -18.08
CA VAL A 44 -11.92 20.17 -17.26
C VAL A 44 -12.03 20.51 -15.77
N ALA A 45 -11.25 21.48 -15.29
CA ALA A 45 -11.31 21.94 -13.91
C ALA A 45 -12.65 22.60 -13.58
N ALA A 46 -13.18 23.43 -14.48
CA ALA A 46 -14.50 24.06 -14.34
C ALA A 46 -15.62 23.01 -14.33
N LYS A 47 -15.53 22.00 -15.19
CA LYS A 47 -16.48 20.88 -15.25
C LYS A 47 -16.52 20.08 -13.95
N PHE A 48 -15.35 19.76 -13.39
CA PHE A 48 -15.28 19.01 -12.14
C PHE A 48 -15.70 19.86 -10.94
N SER A 49 -15.31 21.14 -10.92
CA SER A 49 -15.69 22.06 -9.84
C SER A 49 -17.19 22.38 -9.81
N SER A 50 -17.88 22.29 -10.94
CA SER A 50 -19.34 22.47 -11.05
C SER A 50 -20.14 21.18 -10.83
N SER A 51 -19.48 20.07 -10.53
CA SER A 51 -20.11 18.78 -10.28
C SER A 51 -20.89 18.77 -8.95
N PRO A 52 -22.12 18.21 -8.91
CA PRO A 52 -22.88 18.09 -7.67
C PRO A 52 -22.20 17.17 -6.64
N TYR A 53 -21.25 16.33 -7.08
CA TYR A 53 -20.48 15.42 -6.22
C TYR A 53 -19.34 16.12 -5.46
N ARG A 54 -19.14 17.43 -5.66
CA ARG A 54 -18.13 18.25 -4.97
C ARG A 54 -18.68 19.22 -3.91
N THR A 55 -19.96 19.15 -3.57
CA THR A 55 -20.52 20.00 -2.50
C THR A 55 -19.80 19.74 -1.17
N GLY A 56 -19.00 20.71 -0.71
CA GLY A 56 -18.19 20.61 0.52
C GLY A 56 -16.73 20.19 0.33
N ILE A 57 -16.29 19.95 -0.92
CA ILE A 57 -14.89 19.64 -1.28
C ILE A 57 -14.27 20.88 -1.95
N SER A 58 -12.95 21.06 -1.83
CA SER A 58 -12.22 22.17 -2.45
C SER A 58 -12.39 22.22 -3.98
N VAL A 59 -12.41 23.43 -4.53
CA VAL A 59 -12.50 23.69 -5.99
C VAL A 59 -11.24 23.16 -6.66
N ILE A 60 -11.38 22.55 -7.84
CA ILE A 60 -10.24 22.07 -8.62
C ILE A 60 -9.63 23.23 -9.38
N ALA A 61 -8.34 23.47 -9.15
CA ALA A 61 -7.56 24.43 -9.92
C ALA A 61 -7.09 23.79 -11.25
N TRP A 62 -7.06 24.56 -12.35
CA TRP A 62 -6.67 24.02 -13.66
C TRP A 62 -5.22 23.53 -13.70
N GLU A 63 -4.36 24.08 -12.85
CA GLU A 63 -2.98 23.64 -12.64
C GLU A 63 -2.91 22.21 -12.13
N GLN A 64 -3.88 21.79 -11.30
CA GLN A 64 -3.97 20.43 -10.80
C GLN A 64 -4.29 19.45 -11.92
N VAL A 65 -5.20 19.83 -12.82
CA VAL A 65 -5.56 19.05 -14.00
C VAL A 65 -4.38 18.96 -14.97
N LYS A 66 -3.71 20.09 -15.24
CA LYS A 66 -2.51 20.13 -16.10
C LYS A 66 -1.37 19.29 -15.56
N THR A 67 -1.15 19.34 -14.24
CA THR A 67 -0.14 18.53 -13.55
C THR A 67 -0.47 17.04 -13.68
N TRP A 68 -1.75 16.65 -13.53
CA TRP A 68 -2.18 15.26 -13.71
C TRP A 68 -1.83 14.73 -15.11
N PHE A 69 -2.17 15.48 -16.16
CA PHE A 69 -1.90 15.08 -17.54
C PHE A 69 -0.41 15.02 -17.86
N THR A 70 0.36 15.99 -17.38
CA THR A 70 1.83 16.05 -17.58
C THR A 70 2.51 14.86 -16.90
N ASN A 71 2.18 14.58 -15.64
CA ASN A 71 2.77 13.45 -14.90
C ASN A 71 2.38 12.10 -15.52
N LYS A 72 1.16 11.97 -16.05
CA LYS A 72 0.71 10.76 -16.78
C LYS A 72 1.53 10.52 -18.05
N GLN A 73 1.93 11.59 -18.74
CA GLN A 73 2.79 11.52 -19.92
C GLN A 73 4.22 11.11 -19.55
N SER A 74 4.82 11.76 -18.55
CA SER A 74 6.17 11.41 -18.06
C SER A 74 6.27 9.97 -17.57
N GLY A 75 5.26 9.48 -16.84
CA GLY A 75 5.23 8.08 -16.40
C GLY A 75 5.13 7.05 -17.54
N LEU A 76 4.58 7.44 -18.70
CA LEU A 76 4.59 6.59 -19.90
C LEU A 76 5.96 6.61 -20.60
N GLU A 77 6.64 7.76 -20.61
CA GLU A 77 7.97 7.93 -21.19
C GLU A 77 9.05 7.22 -20.37
N GLU A 78 9.00 7.29 -19.03
CA GLU A 78 9.88 6.53 -18.14
C GLU A 78 9.68 5.03 -18.31
N LYS A 79 8.43 4.58 -18.41
CA LYS A 79 8.09 3.18 -18.65
C LYS A 79 8.54 2.70 -20.03
N ALA A 80 8.46 3.54 -21.05
CA ALA A 80 8.99 3.26 -22.39
C ALA A 80 10.52 3.21 -22.40
N THR A 81 11.18 4.10 -21.66
CA THR A 81 12.65 4.15 -21.50
C THR A 81 13.17 2.90 -20.79
N LEU A 82 12.52 2.48 -19.70
CA LEU A 82 12.84 1.23 -19.01
C LEU A 82 12.68 0.00 -19.91
N LEU A 83 11.61 -0.05 -20.73
CA LEU A 83 11.41 -1.14 -21.69
C LEU A 83 12.46 -1.16 -22.82
N SER A 84 12.94 0.01 -23.23
CA SER A 84 14.03 0.15 -24.20
C SER A 84 15.37 -0.33 -23.64
N LEU A 85 15.69 0.03 -22.40
CA LEU A 85 16.93 -0.39 -21.70
C LEU A 85 16.99 -1.91 -21.45
N ILE A 86 15.83 -2.55 -21.21
CA ILE A 86 15.74 -4.00 -21.08
C ILE A 86 16.00 -4.72 -22.42
N SER A 87 15.83 -4.03 -23.55
CA SER A 87 15.98 -4.61 -24.89
C SER A 87 17.43 -4.60 -25.41
N THR A 88 18.34 -3.83 -24.80
CA THR A 88 19.75 -3.67 -25.23
C THR A 88 20.76 -4.51 -24.47
N THR A 89 20.36 -5.30 -23.46
CA THR A 89 21.26 -6.20 -22.74
C THR A 89 21.10 -7.65 -23.21
N ASN A 90 22.12 -8.15 -23.93
CA ASN A 90 22.21 -9.55 -24.39
C ASN A 90 22.52 -10.51 -23.21
N ALA A 91 21.57 -10.67 -22.28
CA ALA A 91 21.57 -11.77 -21.33
C ALA A 91 20.46 -12.75 -21.73
N THR A 92 20.85 -14.00 -21.99
CA THR A 92 20.01 -15.11 -22.43
C THR A 92 18.75 -15.24 -21.56
N PRO A 93 17.53 -15.08 -22.11
CA PRO A 93 16.32 -15.06 -21.30
C PRO A 93 15.83 -16.48 -21.01
N CYS A 94 15.83 -16.85 -19.73
CA CYS A 94 14.97 -17.92 -19.23
C CYS A 94 13.52 -17.50 -19.47
N VAL A 95 12.80 -18.30 -20.26
CA VAL A 95 11.42 -18.06 -20.70
C VAL A 95 10.50 -17.94 -19.47
N ARG A 96 10.24 -16.71 -19.03
CA ARG A 96 9.09 -16.38 -18.20
C ARG A 96 8.10 -15.59 -19.05
N ARG A 97 6.91 -16.17 -19.20
CA ARG A 97 5.82 -15.70 -20.04
C ARG A 97 5.54 -14.20 -19.79
N ARG A 98 5.46 -13.45 -20.90
CA ARG A 98 5.06 -12.03 -20.97
C ARG A 98 3.90 -11.71 -20.01
N PRO A 99 3.96 -10.64 -19.20
CA PRO A 99 2.75 -10.12 -18.56
C PRO A 99 1.95 -9.33 -19.60
N LYS A 100 1.16 -10.03 -20.42
CA LYS A 100 0.13 -9.38 -21.25
C LYS A 100 -1.04 -9.01 -20.34
N LYS A 101 -1.29 -7.69 -20.22
CA LYS A 101 -2.52 -7.00 -19.79
C LYS A 101 -2.83 -6.97 -18.27
N ILE A 102 -2.17 -6.08 -17.53
CA ILE A 102 -2.55 -5.72 -16.13
C ILE A 102 -3.75 -4.76 -16.09
N VAL A 103 -3.89 -3.86 -17.08
CA VAL A 103 -5.04 -2.95 -17.19
C VAL A 103 -6.35 -3.70 -17.49
N SER A 104 -6.27 -4.85 -18.19
CA SER A 104 -7.45 -5.70 -18.36
C SER A 104 -7.83 -6.45 -17.10
N SER A 105 -6.91 -6.64 -16.15
CA SER A 105 -7.17 -7.37 -14.91
C SER A 105 -7.88 -6.49 -13.88
N ILE A 106 -7.57 -5.19 -13.79
CA ILE A 106 -8.35 -4.26 -12.96
C ILE A 106 -9.72 -4.00 -13.59
N ARG A 107 -9.80 -3.84 -14.92
CA ARG A 107 -11.09 -3.75 -15.61
C ARG A 107 -11.87 -5.05 -15.51
N LYS A 108 -11.23 -6.24 -15.53
CA LYS A 108 -11.91 -7.52 -15.25
C LYS A 108 -12.30 -7.68 -13.79
N LEU A 109 -11.50 -7.23 -12.83
CA LEU A 109 -11.85 -7.32 -11.41
C LEU A 109 -13.00 -6.36 -11.10
N ALA A 110 -12.88 -5.09 -11.50
CA ALA A 110 -13.96 -4.11 -11.36
C ALA A 110 -15.19 -4.47 -12.20
N SER A 111 -15.05 -5.06 -13.40
CA SER A 111 -16.18 -5.54 -14.19
C SER A 111 -16.72 -6.89 -13.73
N GLN A 112 -15.95 -7.77 -13.09
CA GLN A 112 -16.47 -8.99 -12.45
C GLN A 112 -17.25 -8.59 -11.19
N TYR A 113 -16.68 -7.71 -10.36
CA TYR A 113 -17.36 -7.12 -9.21
C TYR A 113 -18.61 -6.29 -9.59
N ALA A 114 -18.68 -5.76 -10.82
CA ALA A 114 -19.84 -5.00 -11.31
C ALA A 114 -20.78 -5.77 -12.26
N SER A 115 -20.37 -6.93 -12.81
CA SER A 115 -21.14 -7.70 -13.82
C SER A 115 -21.57 -9.08 -13.34
N GLU A 116 -20.97 -9.62 -12.30
CA GLU A 116 -21.54 -10.81 -11.68
C GLU A 116 -22.79 -10.39 -10.93
N LYS A 117 -23.90 -10.94 -11.40
CA LYS A 117 -25.24 -10.88 -10.83
C LYS A 117 -25.18 -11.51 -9.43
N TYR A 118 -24.62 -10.81 -8.45
CA TYR A 118 -24.49 -11.26 -7.07
C TYR A 118 -25.51 -10.54 -6.22
N GLU A 119 -26.49 -11.31 -5.77
CA GLU A 119 -27.68 -10.84 -5.05
C GLU A 119 -27.41 -10.47 -3.59
N ASN A 120 -26.17 -10.52 -3.09
CA ASN A 120 -25.90 -10.27 -1.68
C ASN A 120 -25.66 -8.76 -1.40
N PRO A 121 -26.46 -8.14 -0.50
CA PRO A 121 -26.35 -6.73 -0.17
C PRO A 121 -24.96 -6.37 0.37
N ILE A 122 -24.53 -5.12 0.19
CA ILE A 122 -23.28 -4.54 0.72
C ILE A 122 -23.12 -4.81 2.23
N GLY A 123 -24.22 -4.96 2.97
CA GLY A 123 -24.24 -5.26 4.40
C GLY A 123 -23.68 -6.62 4.79
N GLU A 124 -23.92 -7.69 4.02
CA GLU A 124 -23.43 -9.05 4.37
C GLU A 124 -21.91 -9.18 4.20
N ARG A 125 -21.34 -8.48 3.22
CA ARG A 125 -19.89 -8.45 2.98
C ARG A 125 -19.15 -7.58 4.01
N ALA A 126 -19.81 -6.55 4.54
CA ALA A 126 -19.25 -5.76 5.63
C ALA A 126 -19.09 -6.60 6.91
N THR A 127 -19.98 -7.56 7.16
CA THR A 127 -19.87 -8.50 8.29
C THR A 127 -18.69 -9.48 8.15
N GLU A 128 -18.41 -9.99 6.94
CA GLU A 128 -17.23 -10.84 6.73
C GLU A 128 -15.91 -10.05 6.86
N LEU A 129 -15.92 -8.76 6.52
CA LEU A 129 -14.77 -7.88 6.68
C LEU A 129 -14.58 -7.37 8.12
N SER A 130 -15.64 -7.34 8.94
CA SER A 130 -15.53 -6.92 10.35
C SER A 130 -14.77 -7.91 11.24
N ASP A 131 -14.67 -9.17 10.81
CA ASP A 131 -13.87 -10.19 11.50
C ASP A 131 -12.37 -10.09 11.17
N LEU A 132 -12.00 -9.37 10.11
CA LEU A 132 -10.62 -9.23 9.67
C LEU A 132 -9.95 -8.03 10.34
N ALA A 133 -8.85 -8.31 11.05
CA ALA A 133 -7.96 -7.30 11.59
C ALA A 133 -6.82 -7.01 10.61
N PHE A 134 -6.38 -5.76 10.54
CA PHE A 134 -5.32 -5.32 9.64
C PHE A 134 -4.17 -4.66 10.40
N GLU A 135 -3.00 -4.71 9.79
CA GLU A 135 -1.82 -3.94 10.17
C GLU A 135 -1.31 -3.17 8.95
N ALA A 136 -0.67 -2.04 9.19
CA ALA A 136 -0.12 -1.18 8.15
C ALA A 136 1.31 -0.73 8.47
N LEU A 137 2.11 -0.61 7.41
CA LEU A 137 3.52 -0.20 7.46
C LEU A 137 3.60 1.33 7.51
N SER A 138 4.13 1.89 8.59
CA SER A 138 4.35 3.33 8.71
C SER A 138 5.55 3.76 7.86
N ALA A 139 5.42 4.90 7.19
CA ALA A 139 6.51 5.48 6.41
C ALA A 139 7.55 6.20 7.30
N LYS A 140 7.24 6.46 8.57
CA LYS A 140 8.09 7.23 9.49
C LYS A 140 9.26 6.41 10.00
N ASP A 141 9.00 5.15 10.35
CA ASP A 141 9.95 4.27 11.05
C ASP A 141 10.04 2.87 10.41
N LEU A 142 9.26 2.62 9.35
CA LEU A 142 9.22 1.33 8.65
C LEU A 142 8.82 0.16 9.56
N ALA A 143 8.00 0.42 10.58
CA ALA A 143 7.39 -0.58 11.44
C ALA A 143 5.92 -0.83 11.08
N TRP A 144 5.44 -2.03 11.40
CA TRP A 144 4.04 -2.42 11.24
C TRP A 144 3.25 -2.12 12.52
N TYR A 145 2.09 -1.49 12.33
CA TYR A 145 1.18 -1.11 13.41
C TYR A 145 -0.23 -1.60 13.13
N ASP A 146 -0.94 -1.96 14.19
CA ASP A 146 -2.35 -2.33 14.09
C ASP A 146 -3.21 -1.18 13.58
N VAL A 147 -4.00 -1.43 12.54
CA VAL A 147 -4.97 -0.45 12.02
C VAL A 147 -6.21 -0.48 12.91
N ALA A 148 -6.57 0.67 13.46
CA ALA A 148 -7.83 0.86 14.18
C ALA A 148 -8.98 1.12 13.21
N THR A 149 -8.76 1.97 12.21
CA THR A 149 -9.76 2.25 11.18
C THR A 149 -9.14 2.79 9.89
N PHE A 150 -9.81 2.50 8.77
CA PHE A 150 -9.54 3.12 7.47
C PHE A 150 -10.45 4.34 7.32
N LEU A 151 -9.84 5.52 7.17
CA LEU A 151 -10.55 6.81 7.18
C LEU A 151 -10.96 7.26 5.77
N ASN A 152 -10.09 7.05 4.79
CA ASN A 152 -10.31 7.47 3.40
C ASN A 152 -9.42 6.65 2.44
N TYR A 153 -9.58 6.85 1.14
CA TYR A 153 -8.73 6.28 0.10
C TYR A 153 -8.42 7.33 -0.97
N ARG A 154 -7.31 7.15 -1.69
CA ARG A 154 -6.96 7.95 -2.87
C ARG A 154 -6.26 7.07 -3.90
N VAL A 155 -6.40 7.43 -5.17
CA VAL A 155 -5.60 6.84 -6.25
C VAL A 155 -4.59 7.89 -6.67
N THR A 156 -3.31 7.57 -6.56
CA THR A 156 -2.22 8.46 -6.97
C THR A 156 -2.20 8.59 -8.50
N TYR A 157 -1.46 9.57 -9.01
CA TYR A 157 -1.31 9.77 -10.46
C TYR A 157 -0.67 8.56 -11.17
N SER A 158 0.21 7.81 -10.48
CA SER A 158 0.81 6.57 -10.98
C SER A 158 -0.21 5.43 -11.09
N GLY A 159 -1.41 5.62 -10.53
CA GLY A 159 -2.47 4.63 -10.46
C GLY A 159 -2.37 3.72 -9.23
N ASP A 160 -1.53 4.07 -8.25
CA ASP A 160 -1.41 3.31 -7.01
C ASP A 160 -2.56 3.67 -6.06
N LEU A 161 -3.15 2.66 -5.44
CA LEU A 161 -4.19 2.85 -4.44
C LEU A 161 -3.55 3.02 -3.06
N GLU A 162 -3.89 4.11 -2.40
CA GLU A 162 -3.51 4.40 -1.02
C GLU A 162 -4.74 4.57 -0.14
N VAL A 163 -4.62 4.18 1.12
CA VAL A 163 -5.65 4.36 2.14
C VAL A 163 -5.10 5.20 3.28
N ARG A 164 -5.94 6.06 3.84
CA ARG A 164 -5.63 6.83 5.03
C ARG A 164 -5.99 5.99 6.25
N VAL A 165 -4.99 5.61 7.05
CA VAL A 165 -5.16 4.73 8.20
C VAL A 165 -5.02 5.51 9.50
N ARG A 166 -5.83 5.14 10.49
CA ARG A 166 -5.60 5.45 11.90
C ARG A 166 -5.03 4.22 12.58
N PHE A 167 -3.86 4.35 13.20
CA PHE A 167 -3.25 3.29 13.98
C PHE A 167 -3.88 3.16 15.38
N SER A 168 -3.88 1.94 15.91
CA SER A 168 -4.38 1.63 17.26
C SER A 168 -3.46 2.26 18.31
N GLY A 169 -4.04 3.02 19.25
CA GLY A 169 -3.28 3.73 20.28
C GLY A 169 -2.68 5.08 19.84
N PHE A 170 -2.83 5.46 18.58
CA PHE A 170 -2.35 6.75 18.05
C PHE A 170 -3.48 7.76 17.86
N ARG A 171 -3.11 9.04 17.86
CA ARG A 171 -4.01 10.18 17.64
C ARG A 171 -4.12 10.51 16.15
N ASN A 172 -5.09 11.35 15.80
CA ASN A 172 -5.40 11.73 14.42
C ASN A 172 -4.28 12.52 13.71
N ASP A 173 -3.41 13.21 14.45
CA ASP A 173 -2.21 13.86 13.92
C ASP A 173 -1.15 12.86 13.42
N GLN A 174 -1.32 11.57 13.75
CA GLN A 174 -0.45 10.47 13.33
C GLN A 174 -1.07 9.62 12.21
N ASP A 175 -2.25 10.00 11.68
CA ASP A 175 -2.87 9.28 10.57
C ASP A 175 -1.98 9.33 9.31
N GLU A 176 -1.83 8.21 8.61
CA GLU A 176 -0.92 8.09 7.46
C GLU A 176 -1.61 7.61 6.19
N TRP A 177 -1.13 8.10 5.03
CA TRP A 177 -1.47 7.54 3.73
C TRP A 177 -0.55 6.37 3.42
N VAL A 178 -1.12 5.18 3.25
CA VAL A 178 -0.37 3.94 3.09
C VAL A 178 -0.78 3.23 1.81
N SER A 179 0.20 2.73 1.06
CA SER A 179 -0.04 1.93 -0.16
C SER A 179 -0.77 0.63 0.18
N VAL A 180 -1.94 0.40 -0.41
CA VAL A 180 -2.71 -0.84 -0.20
C VAL A 180 -1.91 -2.07 -0.63
N ARG A 181 -1.13 -1.95 -1.71
CA ARG A 181 -0.38 -3.08 -2.26
C ARG A 181 0.84 -3.46 -1.43
N LYS A 182 1.50 -2.49 -0.81
CA LYS A 182 2.81 -2.68 -0.15
C LYS A 182 2.77 -2.55 1.36
N GLY A 183 1.81 -1.79 1.89
CA GLY A 183 1.82 -1.36 3.29
C GLY A 183 0.53 -1.67 4.04
N VAL A 184 -0.39 -2.46 3.50
CA VAL A 184 -1.57 -2.94 4.24
C VAL A 184 -1.67 -4.46 4.09
N ARG A 185 -1.85 -5.16 5.20
CA ARG A 185 -2.07 -6.61 5.20
C ARG A 185 -2.92 -7.05 6.39
N GLU A 186 -3.45 -8.25 6.32
CA GLU A 186 -4.11 -8.90 7.47
C GLU A 186 -3.13 -8.97 8.65
N ARG A 187 -3.61 -8.73 9.86
CA ARG A 187 -2.80 -8.68 11.08
C ARG A 187 -2.03 -9.99 11.28
N SER A 188 -0.77 -9.89 11.68
CA SER A 188 0.07 -11.02 12.05
C SER A 188 -0.46 -11.69 13.32
N ILE A 189 -0.31 -13.01 13.43
CA ILE A 189 -0.86 -13.80 14.53
C ILE A 189 0.28 -14.13 15.50
N PRO A 190 0.19 -13.74 16.79
CA PRO A 190 1.18 -14.11 17.80
C PRO A 190 1.43 -15.62 17.83
N LEU A 191 2.70 -16.01 17.89
CA LEU A 191 3.08 -17.41 17.91
C LEU A 191 2.90 -17.98 19.33
N ALA A 192 1.84 -18.74 19.54
CA ALA A 192 1.63 -19.44 20.82
C ALA A 192 2.73 -20.48 21.06
N HIS A 193 3.03 -20.79 22.33
CA HIS A 193 4.10 -21.71 22.71
C HIS A 193 3.96 -23.11 22.08
N SER A 194 2.73 -23.62 21.98
CA SER A 194 2.42 -24.91 21.33
C SER A 194 2.41 -24.86 19.80
N GLU A 195 2.55 -23.67 19.21
CA GLU A 195 2.44 -23.46 17.76
C GLU A 195 3.80 -23.20 17.09
N CYS A 196 4.92 -23.34 17.79
CA CYS A 196 6.24 -23.06 17.23
C CYS A 196 6.55 -23.89 15.98
N GLU A 197 5.99 -25.09 15.86
CA GLU A 197 6.11 -25.97 14.68
C GLU A 197 5.42 -25.42 13.44
N LYS A 198 4.55 -24.40 13.57
CA LYS A 198 3.86 -23.76 12.43
C LYS A 198 4.73 -22.77 11.65
N VAL A 199 5.99 -22.62 12.04
CA VAL A 199 6.96 -21.70 11.43
C VAL A 199 8.17 -22.50 10.99
N GLU A 200 8.63 -22.27 9.76
CA GLU A 200 9.75 -22.96 9.11
C GLU A 200 10.80 -21.98 8.56
N PRO A 201 12.05 -22.42 8.32
CA PRO A 201 13.04 -21.62 7.61
C PRO A 201 12.52 -21.10 6.25
N GLY A 202 12.72 -19.80 6.01
CA GLY A 202 12.23 -19.08 4.85
C GLY A 202 10.87 -18.39 5.05
N ASP A 203 10.15 -18.65 6.15
CA ASP A 203 8.89 -17.97 6.43
C ASP A 203 9.10 -16.49 6.74
N LEU A 204 8.22 -15.66 6.18
CA LEU A 204 8.06 -14.26 6.58
C LEU A 204 7.34 -14.21 7.93
N VAL A 205 7.91 -13.46 8.87
CA VAL A 205 7.34 -13.20 10.19
C VAL A 205 7.39 -11.72 10.52
N LEU A 206 6.48 -11.28 11.38
CA LEU A 206 6.57 -9.98 12.04
C LEU A 206 7.33 -10.19 13.35
N CYS A 207 8.49 -9.57 13.49
CA CYS A 207 9.39 -9.77 14.61
C CYS A 207 9.52 -8.47 15.44
N PHE A 208 9.39 -8.62 16.74
CA PHE A 208 9.62 -7.55 17.70
C PHE A 208 11.11 -7.35 17.94
N ARG A 209 11.60 -6.16 17.61
CA ARG A 209 13.00 -5.75 17.76
C ARG A 209 13.10 -4.61 18.77
N GLU A 210 13.86 -4.84 19.81
CA GLU A 210 14.23 -3.82 20.79
C GLU A 210 15.62 -3.31 20.48
N ASN A 211 15.79 -1.99 20.48
CA ASN A 211 17.10 -1.37 20.43
C ASN A 211 17.33 -0.56 21.70
N GLU A 212 18.21 -1.06 22.57
CA GLU A 212 18.52 -0.41 23.85
C GLU A 212 19.18 0.96 23.68
N VAL A 213 19.91 1.18 22.59
CA VAL A 213 20.66 2.43 22.34
C VAL A 213 19.74 3.56 21.90
N TYR A 214 18.76 3.26 21.05
CA TYR A 214 17.84 4.25 20.50
C TYR A 214 16.44 4.22 21.13
N ALA A 215 16.25 3.37 22.14
CA ALA A 215 15.01 3.23 22.92
C ALA A 215 13.74 3.07 22.05
N TYR A 216 13.85 2.43 20.89
CA TYR A 216 12.70 2.04 20.08
C TYR A 216 12.47 0.54 20.16
N ALA A 217 11.19 0.17 20.22
CA ALA A 217 10.71 -1.20 20.28
C ALA A 217 9.68 -1.37 19.15
N LEU A 218 10.13 -1.93 18.03
CA LEU A 218 9.41 -1.91 16.75
C LEU A 218 9.06 -3.32 16.29
N TYR A 219 7.95 -3.44 15.59
CA TYR A 219 7.57 -4.65 14.88
C TYR A 219 7.98 -4.53 13.41
N CYS A 220 8.93 -5.34 12.98
CA CYS A 220 9.51 -5.29 11.64
C CYS A 220 9.37 -6.63 10.93
N ASP A 221 9.35 -6.60 9.60
CA ASP A 221 9.42 -7.83 8.81
C ASP A 221 10.80 -8.48 8.91
N ALA A 222 10.80 -9.79 9.09
CA ALA A 222 11.98 -10.63 9.09
C ALA A 222 11.68 -11.99 8.48
N HIS A 223 12.72 -12.67 8.01
CA HIS A 223 12.65 -14.04 7.53
C HIS A 223 13.34 -14.98 8.50
N ILE A 224 12.73 -16.15 8.74
CA ILE A 224 13.38 -17.21 9.51
C ILE A 224 14.55 -17.77 8.70
N VAL A 225 15.75 -17.74 9.26
CA VAL A 225 16.96 -18.31 8.66
C VAL A 225 17.15 -19.75 9.12
N GLU A 226 17.04 -19.97 10.43
CA GLU A 226 17.26 -21.26 11.07
C GLU A 226 16.43 -21.36 12.36
N ILE A 227 16.08 -22.58 12.77
CA ILE A 227 15.36 -22.84 14.02
C ILE A 227 16.11 -23.91 14.81
N GLU A 228 16.57 -23.55 16.01
CA GLU A 228 17.07 -24.49 17.00
C GLU A 228 15.89 -25.01 17.83
N ARG A 229 15.36 -26.18 17.43
CA ARG A 229 14.25 -26.84 18.13
C ARG A 229 14.74 -27.43 19.45
N ARG A 230 14.05 -27.10 20.55
CA ARG A 230 14.35 -27.60 21.90
C ARG A 230 13.14 -28.30 22.49
N ALA A 231 13.37 -29.21 23.43
CA ALA A 231 12.28 -29.85 24.17
C ALA A 231 11.57 -28.81 25.06
N HIS A 232 10.25 -28.74 24.96
CA HIS A 232 9.41 -27.91 25.80
C HIS A 232 7.97 -28.44 25.83
N ASP A 233 7.13 -27.89 26.70
CA ASP A 233 5.72 -28.24 26.80
C ASP A 233 4.83 -27.04 26.39
N ILE A 234 3.54 -27.11 26.71
CA ILE A 234 2.57 -26.06 26.40
C ILE A 234 2.74 -24.80 27.27
N SER A 235 3.52 -24.86 28.35
CA SER A 235 3.69 -23.73 29.28
C SER A 235 4.68 -22.68 28.76
N GLY A 236 5.57 -23.05 27.84
CA GLY A 236 6.55 -22.13 27.27
C GLY A 236 7.32 -22.79 26.14
N CYS A 237 7.63 -22.04 25.09
CA CYS A 237 8.49 -22.51 24.00
C CYS A 237 9.91 -22.01 24.23
N THR A 238 10.86 -22.95 24.28
CA THR A 238 12.29 -22.70 24.50
C THR A 238 13.12 -22.77 23.22
N CYS A 239 12.47 -22.96 22.06
CA CYS A 239 13.13 -22.93 20.75
C CYS A 239 13.75 -21.56 20.49
N ILE A 240 14.88 -21.54 19.77
CA ILE A 240 15.54 -20.31 19.35
C ILE A 240 15.40 -20.16 17.84
N PHE A 241 14.98 -18.98 17.41
CA PHE A 241 14.75 -18.66 16.01
C PHE A 241 15.79 -17.65 15.56
N LEU A 242 16.62 -18.02 14.58
CA LEU A 242 17.49 -17.08 13.91
C LEU A 242 16.66 -16.36 12.84
N VAL A 243 16.50 -15.06 12.97
CA VAL A 243 15.76 -14.21 12.03
C VAL A 243 16.69 -13.25 11.32
N ARG A 244 16.38 -12.91 10.07
CA ARG A 244 17.06 -11.85 9.31
C ARG A 244 16.04 -10.76 8.97
N TYR A 245 16.28 -9.54 9.44
CA TYR A 245 15.40 -8.40 9.19
C TYR A 245 15.51 -7.90 7.75
N ASP A 246 14.38 -7.58 7.13
CA ASP A 246 14.34 -7.18 5.71
C ASP A 246 14.99 -5.81 5.46
N PHE A 247 14.99 -4.94 6.47
CA PHE A 247 15.46 -3.56 6.34
C PHE A 247 16.98 -3.45 6.24
N ASP A 248 17.71 -4.07 7.17
CA ASP A 248 19.17 -3.93 7.31
C ASP A 248 19.92 -5.25 7.13
N ASN A 249 19.22 -6.36 6.87
CA ASN A 249 19.76 -7.72 6.86
C ASN A 249 20.43 -8.13 8.17
N PHE A 250 20.15 -7.43 9.28
CA PHE A 250 20.66 -7.82 10.58
C PHE A 250 20.07 -9.17 10.98
N GLU A 251 20.92 -10.03 11.54
CA GLU A 251 20.49 -11.33 12.06
C GLU A 251 20.44 -11.31 13.57
N ASP A 252 19.36 -11.86 14.13
CA ASP A 252 19.16 -11.91 15.56
C ASP A 252 18.58 -13.26 15.99
N LYS A 253 18.91 -13.68 17.20
CA LYS A 253 18.37 -14.89 17.82
C LYS A 253 17.26 -14.48 18.77
N VAL A 254 16.02 -14.81 18.41
CA VAL A 254 14.84 -14.42 19.16
C VAL A 254 14.06 -15.63 19.67
N GLU A 255 13.25 -15.41 20.69
CA GLU A 255 12.32 -16.38 21.24
C GLU A 255 10.95 -16.28 20.57
N SER A 256 10.13 -17.33 20.73
CA SER A 256 8.78 -17.40 20.15
C SER A 256 7.88 -16.20 20.45
N HIS A 257 7.97 -15.62 21.65
CA HIS A 257 7.11 -14.51 22.07
C HIS A 257 7.37 -13.20 21.31
N LYS A 258 8.53 -13.07 20.64
CA LYS A 258 8.86 -11.93 19.79
C LYS A 258 8.39 -12.12 18.34
N ILE A 259 7.80 -13.26 18.00
CA ILE A 259 7.43 -13.63 16.63
C ILE A 259 5.91 -13.67 16.49
N CYS A 260 5.41 -13.01 15.45
CA CYS A 260 4.06 -13.19 14.93
C CYS A 260 4.13 -13.79 13.52
N ARG A 261 3.45 -14.92 13.31
CA ARG A 261 3.39 -15.58 12.00
C ARG A 261 2.38 -14.88 11.09
N ARG A 262 2.60 -14.96 9.78
CA ARG A 262 1.62 -14.50 8.80
C ARG A 262 0.40 -15.44 8.76
N PRO A 263 -0.83 -14.92 8.52
CA PRO A 263 -1.99 -15.76 8.26
C PRO A 263 -1.75 -16.67 7.05
N THR A 264 -2.16 -17.94 7.14
CA THR A 264 -2.11 -18.86 6.01
C THR A 264 -3.20 -18.48 5.02
N LYS A 265 -2.85 -18.33 3.74
CA LYS A 265 -3.87 -18.12 2.70
C LYS A 265 -4.83 -19.31 2.72
N ARG A 266 -6.13 -19.06 2.91
CA ARG A 266 -7.15 -20.09 2.67
C ARG A 266 -6.94 -20.62 1.26
N LYS A 267 -6.71 -21.93 1.15
CA LYS A 267 -6.79 -22.63 -0.14
C LYS A 267 -8.27 -22.88 -0.37
N ASP A 268 -8.92 -21.95 -1.04
CA ASP A 268 -10.23 -22.18 -1.65
C ASP A 268 -10.06 -22.99 -2.95
#